data_AF-A0A927E234-F1
#
_entry.id   AF-A0A927E234-F1
#
_cell.length_a   1.000
_cell.length_b   1.000
_cell.length_c   1.000
_cell.angle_alpha   90.00
_cell.angle_beta   90.00
_cell.angle_gamma   90.00
#
_symmetry.space_group_name_H-M   'P 1'
#
loop_
_entity.id
_entity.type
_entity.pdbx_description
1 polymer ?
#
loop_
_entity_poly.entity_id
_entity_poly.type
_entity_poly.pdbx_seq_one_letter_code
_entity_poly.pdbx_strand_id
1 'polypeptide(L)'
;MFSIRHQRRGLETLTTNSWAMLYGTLVMGRSLCCAAIILCQNGPSAIWAPCFTSALFGSVIAFGAYFTLVGRIGASKAAYSTLLFPLVALSISTVYEGYVWHSSAVIGMALILLGNMVMFAKPEQLLLRRRLA
;
A
#
# COMPACT_ATOMS: atom_id res chain seq x y z
N MET A 1 -7.44 7.44 -12.80
CA MET A 1 -7.34 7.51 -11.33
C MET A 1 -8.05 8.76 -10.83
N PHE A 2 -9.00 8.62 -9.92
CA PHE A 2 -9.75 9.76 -9.34
C PHE A 2 -8.86 10.71 -8.51
N SER A 3 -7.81 10.19 -7.86
CA SER A 3 -6.85 10.98 -7.07
C SER A 3 -6.10 12.03 -7.90
N ILE A 4 -5.67 11.69 -9.13
CA ILE A 4 -4.98 12.62 -10.04
C ILE A 4 -5.92 13.74 -10.49
N ARG A 5 -7.22 13.44 -10.68
CA ARG A 5 -8.23 14.46 -11.00
C ARG A 5 -8.49 15.41 -9.83
N HIS A 6 -8.49 14.90 -8.59
CA HIS A 6 -8.62 15.73 -7.39
C HIS A 6 -7.37 16.59 -7.12
N GLN A 7 -6.18 16.05 -7.29
CA GLN A 7 -4.94 16.83 -7.20
C GLN A 7 -4.87 17.94 -8.24
N ARG A 8 -5.35 17.70 -9.48
CA ARG A 8 -5.46 18.76 -10.51
C ARG A 8 -6.46 19.85 -10.19
N ARG A 9 -7.38 19.62 -9.23
CA ARG A 9 -8.33 20.62 -8.72
C ARG A 9 -7.82 21.35 -7.47
N GLY A 10 -6.55 21.15 -7.08
CA GLY A 10 -5.94 21.82 -5.93
C GLY A 10 -6.37 21.27 -4.56
N LEU A 11 -7.05 20.12 -4.52
CA LEU A 11 -7.43 19.49 -3.26
C LEU A 11 -6.21 18.84 -2.63
N GLU A 12 -5.93 19.20 -1.37
CA GLU A 12 -4.84 18.62 -0.61
C GLU A 12 -4.97 17.10 -0.51
N THR A 13 -3.84 16.41 -0.61
CA THR A 13 -3.76 14.95 -0.50
C THR A 13 -4.21 14.45 0.87
N LEU A 14 -3.90 15.23 1.91
CA LEU A 14 -4.23 14.90 3.29
C LEU A 14 -5.75 14.90 3.54
N THR A 15 -6.48 15.90 3.03
CA THR A 15 -7.96 15.95 3.21
C THR A 15 -8.66 14.81 2.50
N THR A 16 -8.22 14.46 1.29
CA THR A 16 -8.77 13.30 0.56
C THR A 16 -8.46 11.98 1.28
N ASN A 17 -7.27 11.85 1.86
CA ASN A 17 -6.87 10.69 2.64
C ASN A 17 -7.71 10.54 3.92
N SER A 18 -7.95 11.64 4.63
CA SER A 18 -8.80 11.65 5.83
C SER A 18 -10.24 11.22 5.54
N TRP A 19 -10.82 11.68 4.42
CA TRP A 19 -12.14 11.22 3.98
C TRP A 19 -12.15 9.73 3.66
N ALA A 20 -11.14 9.23 2.95
CA ALA A 20 -11.02 7.80 2.64
C ALA A 20 -10.92 6.94 3.92
N MET A 21 -10.14 7.39 4.91
CA MET A 21 -10.01 6.71 6.20
C MET A 21 -11.31 6.73 7.01
N LEU A 22 -12.05 7.84 6.98
CA LEU A 22 -13.36 7.94 7.65
C LEU A 22 -14.35 6.92 7.06
N TYR A 23 -14.49 6.89 5.73
CA TYR A 23 -15.35 5.90 5.06
C TYR A 23 -14.90 4.46 5.34
N GLY A 24 -13.60 4.19 5.28
CA GLY A 24 -13.06 2.86 5.59
C GLY A 24 -13.36 2.42 7.02
N THR A 25 -13.23 3.34 7.98
CA THR A 25 -13.53 3.08 9.39
C THR A 25 -15.02 2.80 9.62
N LEU A 26 -15.91 3.57 8.98
CA LEU A 26 -17.35 3.34 9.08
C LEU A 26 -17.77 1.98 8.50
N VAL A 27 -17.22 1.60 7.35
CA VAL A 27 -17.50 0.30 6.72
C VAL A 27 -16.98 -0.84 7.60
N MET A 28 -15.75 -0.73 8.12
CA MET A 28 -15.19 -1.74 9.01
C MET A 28 -15.91 -1.83 10.35
N GLY A 29 -16.31 -0.69 10.93
CA GLY A 29 -17.12 -0.67 12.15
C GLY A 29 -18.47 -1.36 11.95
N ARG A 30 -19.11 -1.14 10.79
CA ARG A 30 -20.36 -1.82 10.44
C ARG A 30 -20.16 -3.33 10.28
N SER A 31 -19.10 -3.78 9.58
CA SER A 31 -18.84 -5.22 9.43
C SER A 31 -18.54 -5.89 10.76
N LEU A 32 -17.83 -5.21 11.66
CA LEU A 32 -17.54 -5.72 13.00
C LEU A 32 -18.82 -5.89 13.84
N CYS A 33 -19.75 -4.93 13.74
CA CYS A 33 -21.06 -4.99 14.37
C CYS A 33 -21.88 -6.17 13.81
N CYS A 34 -21.87 -6.38 12.49
CA CYS A 34 -22.55 -7.53 11.86
C CYS A 34 -21.92 -8.88 12.26
N ALA A 35 -20.61 -8.93 12.47
CA ALA A 35 -19.89 -10.17 12.83
C ALA A 35 -19.92 -10.49 14.33
N ALA A 36 -20.50 -9.61 15.17
CA ALA A 36 -20.56 -9.73 16.63
C ALA A 36 -19.20 -10.02 17.29
N ILE A 37 -18.10 -9.53 16.70
CA ILE A 37 -16.74 -9.75 17.21
C ILE A 37 -16.53 -8.85 18.43
N ILE A 38 -16.28 -9.47 19.58
CA ILE A 38 -15.99 -8.78 20.83
C ILE A 38 -14.50 -8.44 20.87
N LEU A 39 -14.16 -7.14 20.77
CA LEU A 39 -12.77 -6.66 20.78
C LEU A 39 -12.09 -6.71 22.16
N CYS A 40 -12.75 -7.21 23.21
CA CYS A 40 -12.32 -7.04 24.60
C CYS A 40 -11.87 -8.33 25.29
N GLN A 41 -11.20 -9.25 24.59
CA GLN A 41 -10.76 -10.50 25.22
C GLN A 41 -9.52 -10.33 26.13
N ASN A 42 -8.72 -9.27 25.97
CA ASN A 42 -7.44 -9.07 26.69
C ASN A 42 -7.32 -7.74 27.47
N GLY A 43 -8.44 -7.09 27.80
CA GLY A 43 -8.47 -5.79 28.51
C GLY A 43 -8.19 -4.57 27.60
N PRO A 44 -8.60 -3.35 27.99
CA PRO A 44 -8.64 -2.21 27.07
C PRO A 44 -7.25 -1.83 26.52
N SER A 45 -6.23 -1.73 27.38
CA SER A 45 -4.91 -1.21 27.01
C SER A 45 -4.19 -2.06 25.95
N ALA A 46 -4.40 -3.38 25.96
CA ALA A 46 -3.78 -4.31 25.02
C ALA A 46 -4.28 -4.17 23.58
N ILE A 47 -5.53 -3.69 23.39
CA ILE A 47 -6.09 -3.46 22.05
C ILE A 47 -5.85 -2.03 21.57
N TRP A 48 -6.08 -1.03 22.44
CA TRP A 48 -6.06 0.37 22.00
C TRP A 48 -4.66 0.85 21.62
N ALA A 49 -3.60 0.43 22.33
CA ALA A 49 -2.25 0.90 22.07
C ALA A 49 -1.67 0.42 20.71
N PRO A 50 -1.72 -0.87 20.35
CA PRO A 50 -1.28 -1.32 19.03
C PRO A 50 -2.14 -0.77 17.88
N CYS A 51 -3.46 -0.66 18.09
CA CYS A 51 -4.37 -0.05 17.11
C CYS A 51 -3.99 1.40 16.84
N PHE A 52 -3.76 2.21 17.87
CA PHE A 52 -3.43 3.62 17.71
C PHE A 52 -2.09 3.82 16.99
N THR A 53 -1.06 3.09 17.41
CA THR A 53 0.27 3.16 16.78
C THR A 53 0.22 2.73 15.31
N SER A 54 -0.48 1.63 15.00
CA SER A 54 -0.61 1.15 13.62
C SER A 54 -1.47 2.06 12.75
N ALA A 55 -2.53 2.66 13.31
CA ALA A 55 -3.36 3.62 12.59
C ALA A 55 -2.59 4.89 12.22
N LEU A 56 -1.76 5.42 13.14
CA LEU A 56 -0.94 6.59 12.85
C LEU A 56 0.20 6.29 11.88
N PHE A 57 1.08 5.35 12.23
CA PHE A 57 2.29 5.08 11.45
C PHE A 57 2.00 4.28 10.18
N GLY A 58 1.21 3.21 10.30
CA GLY A 58 0.90 2.32 9.19
C GLY A 58 -0.16 2.86 8.23
N SER A 59 -1.04 3.75 8.69
CA SER A 59 -2.12 4.31 7.85
C SER A 59 -1.90 5.79 7.53
N VAL A 60 -2.05 6.70 8.50
CA VAL A 60 -2.04 8.16 8.24
C VAL A 60 -0.75 8.61 7.57
N ILE A 61 0.40 8.28 8.17
CA ILE A 61 1.71 8.70 7.68
C ILE A 61 2.07 7.99 6.38
N ALA A 62 1.91 6.66 6.32
CA ALA A 62 2.26 5.87 5.14
C ALA A 62 1.43 6.26 3.91
N PHE A 63 0.10 6.34 4.03
CA PHE A 63 -0.75 6.75 2.90
C PHE A 63 -0.55 8.22 2.53
N GLY A 64 -0.35 9.10 3.51
CA GLY A 64 -0.05 10.51 3.27
C GLY A 64 1.25 10.69 2.47
N ALA A 65 2.30 9.96 2.84
CA ALA A 65 3.58 9.94 2.11
C ALA A 65 3.42 9.36 0.70
N TYR A 66 2.70 8.23 0.56
CA TYR A 66 2.46 7.60 -0.74
C TYR A 66 1.69 8.51 -1.70
N PHE A 67 0.58 9.12 -1.28
CA PHE A 67 -0.20 10.00 -2.16
C PHE A 67 0.53 11.31 -2.51
N THR A 68 1.34 11.82 -1.58
CA THR A 68 2.24 12.94 -1.86
C THR A 68 3.27 12.57 -2.92
N LEU A 69 3.86 11.38 -2.84
CA LEU A 69 4.80 10.86 -3.84
C LEU A 69 4.13 10.66 -5.21
N VAL A 70 2.92 10.08 -5.23
CA VAL A 70 2.10 9.93 -6.45
C VAL A 70 1.82 11.29 -7.10
N GLY A 71 1.53 12.32 -6.30
CA GLY A 71 1.33 13.68 -6.79
C GLY A 71 2.57 14.31 -7.43
N ARG A 72 3.75 14.03 -6.86
CA ARG A 72 5.02 14.60 -7.33
C ARG A 72 5.59 13.90 -8.56
N ILE A 73 5.58 12.56 -8.58
CA ILE A 73 6.31 11.76 -9.59
C ILE A 73 5.34 11.12 -10.61
N GLY A 74 4.03 11.21 -10.37
CA GLY A 74 2.98 10.64 -11.22
C GLY A 74 2.76 9.15 -10.94
N ALA A 75 1.53 8.68 -11.22
CA ALA A 75 1.11 7.32 -10.83
C ALA A 75 1.94 6.20 -11.46
N SER A 76 2.40 6.35 -12.71
CA SER A 76 3.22 5.31 -13.36
C SER A 76 4.57 5.11 -12.67
N LYS A 77 5.18 6.18 -12.13
CA LYS A 77 6.45 6.07 -11.39
C LYS A 77 6.23 5.74 -9.92
N ALA A 78 5.14 6.19 -9.31
CA ALA A 78 4.81 5.84 -7.94
C ALA A 78 4.56 4.34 -7.75
N ALA A 79 4.11 3.64 -8.80
CA ALA A 79 3.97 2.19 -8.76
C ALA A 79 5.31 1.43 -8.61
N TYR A 80 6.47 2.06 -8.83
CA TYR A 80 7.75 1.44 -8.46
C TYR A 80 7.89 1.29 -6.94
N SER A 81 7.25 2.15 -6.15
CA SER A 81 7.32 2.06 -4.68
C SER A 81 6.64 0.80 -4.14
N THR A 82 5.57 0.33 -4.78
CA THR A 82 4.89 -0.91 -4.38
C THR A 82 5.76 -2.16 -4.59
N LEU A 83 6.77 -2.09 -5.48
CA LEU A 83 7.78 -3.16 -5.65
C LEU A 83 8.75 -3.20 -4.50
N LEU A 84 9.10 -2.01 -3.99
CA LEU A 84 10.06 -1.86 -2.92
C LEU A 84 9.47 -2.25 -1.57
N PHE A 85 8.13 -2.20 -1.39
CA PHE A 85 7.50 -2.56 -0.11
C PHE A 85 7.88 -3.94 0.40
N PRO A 86 7.66 -5.06 -0.32
CA PRO A 86 8.04 -6.38 0.17
C PRO A 86 9.56 -6.53 0.31
N LEU A 87 10.34 -5.92 -0.59
CA LEU A 87 11.81 -5.98 -0.54
C LEU A 87 12.36 -5.29 0.71
N VAL A 88 11.88 -4.09 1.01
CA VAL A 88 12.23 -3.33 2.21
C VAL A 88 11.70 -4.04 3.46
N ALA A 89 10.49 -4.58 3.42
CA ALA A 89 9.91 -5.32 4.55
C ALA A 89 10.74 -6.56 4.91
N LEU A 90 11.09 -7.39 3.93
CA LEU A 90 11.95 -8.55 4.17
C LEU A 90 13.35 -8.13 4.62
N SER A 91 13.92 -7.07 4.03
CA SER A 91 15.23 -6.56 4.44
C SER A 91 15.22 -6.11 5.91
N ILE A 92 14.22 -5.34 6.33
CA ILE A 92 14.07 -4.92 7.73
C ILE A 92 13.85 -6.14 8.64
N SER A 93 13.00 -7.09 8.25
CA SER A 93 12.78 -8.32 9.02
C SER A 93 14.06 -9.17 9.15
N THR A 94 14.92 -9.20 8.13
CA THR A 94 16.21 -9.90 8.24
C THR A 94 17.18 -9.25 9.22
N VAL A 95 17.18 -7.92 9.30
CA VAL A 95 18.07 -7.16 10.18
C VAL A 95 17.57 -7.12 11.62
N TYR A 96 16.26 -6.89 11.82
CA TYR A 96 15.69 -6.66 13.15
C TYR A 96 15.07 -7.91 13.79
N GLU A 97 14.54 -8.82 12.98
CA GLU A 97 13.85 -10.03 13.47
C GLU A 97 14.68 -11.31 13.24
N GLY A 98 15.84 -11.20 12.59
CA GLY A 98 16.68 -12.36 12.28
C GLY A 98 16.04 -13.32 11.28
N TYR A 99 15.22 -12.80 10.36
CA TYR A 99 14.48 -13.61 9.39
C TYR A 99 15.42 -14.50 8.55
N VAL A 100 15.13 -15.81 8.57
CA VAL A 100 15.85 -16.80 7.76
C VAL A 100 15.20 -16.89 6.39
N TRP A 101 15.99 -16.63 5.35
CA TRP A 101 15.51 -16.74 3.98
C TRP A 101 15.21 -18.18 3.62
N HIS A 102 13.94 -18.47 3.37
CA HIS A 102 13.51 -19.73 2.77
C HIS A 102 13.51 -19.63 1.24
N SER A 103 13.76 -20.75 0.57
CA SER A 103 13.72 -20.85 -0.90
C SER A 103 12.38 -20.36 -1.49
N SER A 104 11.27 -20.62 -0.79
CA SER A 104 9.94 -20.12 -1.14
C SER A 104 9.83 -18.60 -1.11
N ALA A 105 10.45 -17.92 -0.14
CA ALA A 105 10.46 -16.46 -0.03
C ALA A 105 11.24 -15.82 -1.18
N VAL A 106 12.37 -16.43 -1.57
CA VAL A 106 13.18 -15.98 -2.71
C VAL A 106 12.40 -16.13 -4.02
N ILE A 107 11.75 -17.27 -4.23
CA ILE A 107 10.93 -17.52 -5.43
C ILE A 107 9.74 -16.56 -5.48
N GLY A 108 9.07 -16.34 -4.35
CA GLY A 108 7.97 -15.37 -4.23
C GLY A 108 8.42 -13.94 -4.55
N MET A 109 9.58 -13.53 -4.02
CA MET A 109 10.16 -12.22 -4.33
C MET A 109 10.51 -12.08 -5.82
N ALA A 110 11.11 -13.11 -6.42
CA ALA A 110 11.39 -13.14 -7.85
C ALA A 110 10.11 -13.04 -8.70
N LEU A 111 9.05 -13.76 -8.34
CA LEU A 111 7.74 -13.72 -9.01
C LEU A 111 7.08 -12.34 -8.92
N ILE A 112 7.13 -11.69 -7.76
CA ILE A 112 6.58 -10.33 -7.57
C ILE A 112 7.33 -9.32 -8.43
N LEU A 113 8.66 -9.41 -8.48
CA LEU A 113 9.49 -8.56 -9.32
C LEU A 113 9.22 -8.80 -10.81
N LEU A 114 9.16 -10.07 -11.24
CA LEU A 114 8.88 -10.46 -12.62
C LEU A 114 7.47 -10.05 -13.07
N GLY A 115 6.44 -10.35 -12.28
CA GLY A 115 5.05 -10.01 -12.61
C GLY A 115 4.87 -8.50 -12.79
N ASN A 116 5.54 -7.70 -11.96
CA ASN A 116 5.54 -6.26 -12.13
C ASN A 116 6.38 -5.79 -13.32
N MET A 117 7.56 -6.38 -13.58
CA MET A 117 8.30 -6.08 -14.80
C MET A 117 7.45 -6.32 -16.05
N VAL A 118 6.66 -7.40 -16.11
CA VAL A 118 5.75 -7.68 -17.22
C VAL A 118 4.64 -6.64 -17.33
N MET A 119 4.07 -6.19 -16.20
CA MET A 119 3.03 -5.15 -16.19
C MET A 119 3.54 -3.78 -16.67
N PHE A 120 4.79 -3.44 -16.35
CA PHE A 120 5.39 -2.14 -16.69
C PHE A 120 6.20 -2.15 -17.99
N ALA A 121 6.68 -3.32 -18.44
CA ALA A 121 7.22 -3.53 -19.78
C ALA A 121 6.06 -3.58 -20.79
N LYS A 122 5.49 -2.40 -21.06
CA LYS A 122 4.46 -2.11 -22.07
C LYS A 122 4.46 -3.10 -23.26
N PRO A 123 3.47 -4.01 -23.36
CA PRO A 123 3.21 -4.71 -24.62
C PRO A 123 2.74 -3.74 -25.72
N GLU A 124 2.20 -2.56 -25.38
CA GLU A 124 1.76 -1.55 -26.35
C GLU A 124 2.90 -0.97 -27.20
N GLN A 125 4.09 -0.75 -26.63
CA GLN A 125 5.22 -0.23 -27.42
C GLN A 125 5.83 -1.30 -28.32
N LEU A 126 5.77 -2.57 -27.93
CA LEU A 126 6.23 -3.69 -28.75
C LEU A 126 5.26 -3.99 -29.90
N LEU A 127 3.95 -3.87 -29.67
CA LEU A 127 2.89 -4.06 -30.67
C LEU A 127 2.83 -2.90 -31.69
N LEU A 128 3.00 -1.64 -31.26
CA LEU A 128 3.09 -0.49 -32.19
C LEU A 128 4.36 -0.53 -33.04
N ARG A 129 5.49 -0.99 -32.49
CA ARG A 129 6.75 -1.14 -33.23
C ARG A 129 6.70 -2.28 -34.25
N ARG A 130 5.83 -3.28 -34.06
CA ARG A 130 5.54 -4.34 -35.05
C ARG A 130 4.51 -3.94 -36.13
N ARG A 131 3.73 -2.88 -35.93
CA ARG A 131 2.81 -2.35 -36.96
C ARG A 131 3.44 -1.33 -37.90
N LEU A 132 4.62 -0.80 -37.55
CA LEU A 132 5.36 0.19 -38.30
C LEU A 132 6.63 -0.39 -38.98
N ALA A 133 6.81 -1.70 -38.92
CA ALA A 133 7.83 -2.47 -39.64
C ALA A 133 7.11 -3.44 -40.58
#